data_AF-A0A7C7NXD1-F1
#
_entry.id   AF-A0A7C7NXD1-F1
#
_cell.length_a   1.000
_cell.length_b   1.000
_cell.length_c   1.000
_cell.angle_alpha   90.00
_cell.angle_beta   90.00
_cell.angle_gamma   90.00
#
_symmetry.space_group_name_H-M   'P 1'
#
loop_
_entity.id
_entity.type
_entity.pdbx_description
1 polymer ?
#
loop_
_entity_poly.entity_id
_entity_poly.type
_entity_poly.pdbx_seq_one_letter_code
_entity_poly.pdbx_strand_id
1 'polypeptide(L)'
;MSLGRLVLLAIAGFTGFAVLPRPKFTVPIWAAALSSALLFPLVVTWARSGLQPLSLASDRFEWIVYETAVAAILTLTVASVLWLTRSGRSAHKVWTLVTVASAVLLGAIGGTLVLNGALLPVGWIALWAIPTATAAVATTAWSDGQRPIVGWLLAIVIATTAAVPNTLLDRVNARITAGGLQLIEAAAVEDPDLELGLVRLGSLADSLAGSGRGDVDILYQAWRASGLAEELFALRLTMWDEAGENSQELRIGIDGDPSDDLAEVVREAQESGEFRILRPHRDDARYVMAVPLRSGQVLTAIAPPLPPEGARSPLASLVRGGLPSQTDPITLIPILSGDPLGTDSLTWKRTTSGWQGEMEIEFSNASYHAHIPISLPGLLLASARGSLLLVLNLLVFSAFWVLGRGLLRDVVPPETKISGLVISFRARVTLALFGFFALANALFGTLAYRTL
;
A
#
# COMPACT_ATOMS: atom_id res chain seq x y z
N MET A 1 6.06 14.99 -5.84
CA MET A 1 7.52 14.87 -5.68
C MET A 1 7.81 13.40 -5.41
N SER A 2 8.54 12.65 -6.25
CA SER A 2 8.53 11.18 -6.15
C SER A 2 9.13 10.65 -4.83
N LEU A 3 8.68 9.46 -4.40
CA LEU A 3 9.18 8.74 -3.22
C LEU A 3 10.73 8.66 -3.21
N GLY A 4 11.34 8.47 -4.38
CA GLY A 4 12.80 8.47 -4.55
C GLY A 4 13.48 9.77 -4.11
N ARG A 5 12.85 10.94 -4.29
CA ARG A 5 13.42 12.23 -3.84
C ARG A 5 13.37 12.37 -2.32
N LEU A 6 12.34 11.85 -1.65
CA LEU A 6 12.26 11.82 -0.18
C LEU A 6 13.40 10.96 0.40
N VAL A 7 13.63 9.78 -0.18
CA VAL A 7 14.71 8.88 0.23
C VAL A 7 16.08 9.53 -0.01
N LEU A 8 16.29 10.17 -1.16
CA LEU A 8 17.56 10.87 -1.43
C LEU A 8 17.81 12.02 -0.46
N LEU A 9 16.78 12.79 -0.11
CA LEU A 9 16.90 13.86 0.89
C LEU A 9 17.20 13.33 2.29
N ALA A 10 16.59 12.20 2.69
CA ALA A 10 16.92 11.52 3.93
C ALA A 10 18.40 11.09 3.95
N ILE A 11 18.87 10.42 2.90
CA ILE A 11 20.27 9.98 2.79
C ILE A 11 21.23 11.18 2.82
N ALA A 12 20.97 12.21 2.02
CA ALA A 12 21.78 13.43 2.00
C ALA A 12 21.80 14.12 3.38
N GLY A 13 20.66 14.16 4.06
CA GLY A 13 20.52 14.73 5.40
C GLY A 13 21.32 13.97 6.47
N PHE A 14 21.26 12.63 6.49
CA PHE A 14 22.07 11.81 7.40
C PHE A 14 23.58 12.00 7.15
N THR A 15 23.97 12.07 5.87
CA THR A 15 25.36 12.27 5.48
C THR A 15 25.86 13.66 5.91
N GLY A 16 25.07 14.72 5.69
CA GLY A 16 25.40 16.08 6.12
C GLY A 16 25.42 16.25 7.64
N PHE A 17 24.46 15.65 8.36
CA PHE A 17 24.38 15.72 9.82
C PHE A 17 25.59 15.09 10.50
N ALA A 18 26.15 14.03 9.94
CA ALA A 18 27.35 13.39 10.47
C ALA A 18 28.59 14.29 10.45
N VAL A 19 28.67 15.23 9.48
CA VAL A 19 29.87 16.03 9.16
C VAL A 19 29.83 17.43 9.79
N LEU A 20 28.67 17.90 10.23
CA LEU A 20 28.53 19.26 10.76
C LEU A 20 29.34 19.44 12.07
N PRO A 21 30.07 20.57 12.20
CA PRO A 21 30.77 20.90 13.44
C PRO A 21 29.77 21.30 14.54
N ARG A 22 30.13 21.04 15.81
CA ARG A 22 29.25 21.36 16.95
C ARG A 22 28.98 22.86 17.03
N PRO A 23 27.71 23.31 17.01
CA PRO A 23 27.38 24.71 17.16
C PRO A 23 27.78 25.21 18.56
N LYS A 24 28.28 26.46 18.62
CA LYS A 24 28.70 27.11 19.88
C LYS A 24 27.53 27.70 20.69
N PHE A 25 26.35 27.79 20.08
CA PHE A 25 25.15 28.36 20.70
C PHE A 25 24.26 27.26 21.28
N THR A 26 23.59 27.56 22.40
CA THR A 26 22.78 26.60 23.16
C THR A 26 21.33 27.02 23.20
N VAL A 27 20.44 26.06 22.99
CA VAL A 27 18.99 26.28 22.96
C VAL A 27 18.36 25.73 24.25
N PRO A 28 17.41 26.44 24.89
CA PRO A 28 16.71 25.95 26.08
C PRO A 28 15.77 24.78 25.75
N ILE A 29 15.45 23.95 26.74
CA ILE A 29 14.61 22.74 26.58
C ILE A 29 13.24 23.05 25.98
N TRP A 30 12.60 24.16 26.37
CA TRP A 30 11.28 24.53 25.86
C TRP A 30 11.32 24.83 24.35
N ALA A 31 12.42 25.38 23.84
CA ALA A 31 12.59 25.67 22.43
C ALA A 31 12.79 24.39 21.61
N ALA A 32 13.36 23.33 22.20
CA ALA A 32 13.42 22.00 21.59
C ALA A 32 12.01 21.37 21.41
N ALA A 33 11.17 21.50 22.43
CA ALA A 33 9.79 21.05 22.40
C ALA A 33 8.99 21.83 21.33
N LEU A 34 9.11 23.16 21.33
CA LEU A 34 8.43 24.04 20.39
C LEU A 34 8.86 23.79 18.93
N SER A 35 10.16 23.56 18.71
CA SER A 35 10.68 23.22 17.38
C SER A 35 10.05 21.93 16.86
N SER A 36 9.91 20.91 17.70
CA SER A 36 9.29 19.63 17.31
C SER A 36 7.79 19.78 17.08
N ALA A 37 7.10 20.55 17.92
CA ALA A 37 5.68 20.86 17.76
C ALA A 37 5.38 21.55 16.42
N LEU A 38 6.29 22.37 15.91
CA LEU A 38 6.14 23.10 14.65
C LEU A 38 6.63 22.31 13.43
N LEU A 39 7.82 21.70 13.53
CA LEU A 39 8.48 21.05 12.40
C LEU A 39 7.85 19.69 12.07
N PHE A 40 7.36 18.95 13.06
CA PHE A 40 6.75 17.64 12.78
C PHE A 40 5.51 17.75 11.89
N PRO A 41 4.50 18.62 12.20
CA PRO A 41 3.39 18.85 11.28
C PRO A 41 3.86 19.27 9.89
N LEU A 42 4.84 20.17 9.80
CA LEU A 42 5.36 20.67 8.51
C LEU A 42 5.99 19.55 7.67
N VAL A 43 6.79 18.67 8.29
CA VAL A 43 7.42 17.53 7.61
C VAL A 43 6.36 16.55 7.12
N VAL A 44 5.36 16.22 7.94
CA VAL A 44 4.29 15.29 7.57
C VAL A 44 3.41 15.87 6.45
N THR A 45 3.01 17.14 6.52
CA THR A 45 2.22 17.78 5.45
C THR A 45 3.02 17.90 4.15
N TRP A 46 4.30 18.25 4.24
CA TRP A 46 5.19 18.30 3.09
C TRP A 46 5.38 16.91 2.46
N ALA A 47 5.60 15.86 3.26
CA ALA A 47 5.70 14.48 2.77
C ALA A 47 4.42 14.04 2.05
N ARG A 48 3.24 14.33 2.61
CA ARG A 48 1.93 14.06 2.00
C ARG A 48 1.74 14.76 0.66
N SER A 49 2.16 16.02 0.54
CA SER A 49 2.08 16.76 -0.73
C SER A 49 2.93 16.14 -1.85
N GLY A 50 3.93 15.33 -1.48
CA GLY A 50 4.79 14.63 -2.43
C GLY A 50 4.19 13.34 -2.99
N LEU A 51 3.31 12.68 -2.23
CA LEU A 51 2.79 11.34 -2.53
C LEU A 51 1.83 11.33 -3.71
N GLN A 52 1.91 10.27 -4.52
CA GLN A 52 0.85 9.95 -5.46
C GLN A 52 -0.32 9.31 -4.70
N PRO A 53 -1.58 9.75 -4.93
CA PRO A 53 -2.74 9.40 -4.08
C PRO A 53 -2.96 7.91 -3.84
N LEU A 54 -2.61 7.06 -4.82
CA LEU A 54 -2.90 5.62 -4.81
C LEU A 54 -1.66 4.73 -4.62
N SER A 55 -0.45 5.32 -4.58
CA SER A 55 0.81 4.55 -4.42
C SER A 55 0.80 3.65 -3.17
N LEU A 56 0.26 4.17 -2.06
CA LEU A 56 0.22 3.44 -0.79
C LEU A 56 -0.90 2.38 -0.70
N ALA A 57 -1.77 2.25 -1.71
CA ALA A 57 -2.94 1.38 -1.64
C ALA A 57 -2.58 -0.10 -1.79
N SER A 58 -1.70 -0.44 -2.74
CA SER A 58 -1.40 -1.83 -3.12
C SER A 58 -0.13 -2.37 -2.46
N ASP A 59 1.02 -1.73 -2.67
CA ASP A 59 2.30 -2.30 -2.26
C ASP A 59 2.65 -2.02 -0.79
N ARG A 60 2.95 -3.09 -0.05
CA ARG A 60 3.43 -3.00 1.33
C ARG A 60 4.85 -2.43 1.38
N PHE A 61 5.68 -2.71 0.39
CA PHE A 61 7.06 -2.23 0.36
C PHE A 61 7.09 -0.71 0.16
N GLU A 62 6.30 -0.16 -0.76
CA GLU A 62 6.16 1.30 -0.92
C GLU A 62 5.79 2.01 0.38
N TRP A 63 4.87 1.45 1.16
CA TRP A 63 4.53 2.01 2.47
C TRP A 63 5.68 1.95 3.47
N ILE A 64 6.44 0.85 3.53
CA ILE A 64 7.61 0.75 4.42
C ILE A 64 8.64 1.80 4.03
N VAL A 65 8.94 1.95 2.73
CA VAL A 65 9.89 2.96 2.23
C VAL A 65 9.40 4.38 2.57
N TYR A 66 8.11 4.67 2.39
CA TYR A 66 7.53 5.95 2.78
C TYR A 66 7.64 6.20 4.28
N GLU A 67 7.29 5.23 5.12
CA GLU A 67 7.41 5.31 6.57
C GLU A 67 8.85 5.58 6.99
N THR A 68 9.81 4.81 6.48
CA THR A 68 11.23 4.95 6.79
C THR A 68 11.76 6.32 6.34
N ALA A 69 11.33 6.83 5.19
CA ALA A 69 11.73 8.16 4.72
C ALA A 69 11.19 9.29 5.62
N VAL A 70 9.93 9.22 6.04
CA VAL A 70 9.34 10.19 6.98
C VAL A 70 10.04 10.10 8.35
N ALA A 71 10.22 8.89 8.88
CA ALA A 71 10.93 8.65 10.13
C ALA A 71 12.37 9.17 10.09
N ALA A 72 13.06 9.04 8.96
CA ALA A 72 14.40 9.57 8.76
C ALA A 72 14.46 11.10 8.91
N ILE A 73 13.58 11.82 8.20
CA ILE A 73 13.56 13.29 8.23
C ILE A 73 13.19 13.81 9.63
N LEU A 74 12.22 13.16 10.28
CA LEU A 74 11.86 13.46 11.67
C LEU A 74 13.02 13.15 12.64
N THR A 75 13.77 12.06 12.41
CA THR A 75 14.95 11.71 13.21
C THR A 75 16.00 12.80 13.12
N LEU A 76 16.32 13.27 11.92
CA LEU A 76 17.27 14.36 11.70
C LEU A 76 16.83 15.65 12.39
N THR A 77 15.52 15.93 12.37
CA THR A 77 14.93 17.09 13.04
C THR A 77 15.15 17.00 14.54
N VAL A 78 14.76 15.89 15.18
CA VAL A 78 14.93 15.70 16.63
C VAL A 78 16.41 15.67 17.01
N ALA A 79 17.25 14.95 16.26
CA ALA A 79 18.67 14.85 16.52
C ALA A 79 19.36 16.22 16.47
N SER A 80 19.02 17.06 15.49
CA SER A 80 19.53 18.43 15.37
C SER A 80 19.14 19.28 16.57
N VAL A 81 17.88 19.19 16.97
CA VAL A 81 17.36 19.91 18.13
C VAL A 81 18.04 19.45 19.43
N LEU A 82 18.15 18.14 19.67
CA LEU A 82 18.80 17.59 20.85
C LEU A 82 20.29 17.94 20.90
N TRP A 83 20.94 18.01 19.73
CA TRP A 83 22.34 18.39 19.62
C TRP A 83 22.61 19.85 20.02
N LEU A 84 21.63 20.74 19.78
CA LEU A 84 21.67 22.16 20.17
C LEU A 84 21.33 22.43 21.65
N THR A 85 20.66 21.49 22.32
CA THR A 85 20.29 21.68 23.72
C THR A 85 21.51 21.56 24.65
N ARG A 86 21.59 22.41 25.67
CA ARG A 86 22.53 22.25 26.79
C ARG A 86 21.80 22.75 28.03
N SER A 87 21.54 21.85 28.98
CA SER A 87 21.07 22.22 30.32
C SER A 87 22.04 21.67 31.36
N GLY A 88 22.00 22.22 32.58
CA GLY A 88 22.81 21.74 33.70
C GLY A 88 22.67 20.22 33.88
N ARG A 89 23.73 19.57 34.41
CA ARG A 89 23.75 18.12 34.63
C ARG A 89 22.52 17.68 35.41
N SER A 90 21.60 16.97 34.76
CA SER A 90 20.54 16.25 35.44
C SER A 90 21.13 15.01 36.11
N ALA A 91 20.78 14.75 37.37
CA ALA A 91 21.31 13.61 38.11
C ALA A 91 20.60 12.28 37.74
N HIS A 92 19.47 12.32 37.03
CA HIS A 92 18.56 11.17 36.95
C HIS A 92 18.38 10.63 35.52
N LYS A 93 18.95 9.46 35.28
CA LYS A 93 18.78 8.69 34.02
C LYS A 93 17.33 8.25 33.78
N VAL A 94 16.45 8.31 34.77
CA VAL A 94 15.02 7.94 34.68
C VAL A 94 14.31 8.66 33.51
N TRP A 95 14.72 9.88 33.17
CA TRP A 95 14.16 10.63 32.04
C TRP A 95 14.30 9.94 30.69
N THR A 96 15.30 9.06 30.48
CA THR A 96 15.37 8.27 29.23
C THR A 96 14.20 7.30 29.13
N LEU A 97 13.83 6.67 30.25
CA LEU A 97 12.71 5.73 30.30
C LEU A 97 11.38 6.46 30.12
N VAL A 98 11.22 7.64 30.74
CA VAL A 98 10.05 8.51 30.54
C VAL A 98 9.90 8.93 29.07
N THR A 99 11.01 9.27 28.41
CA THR A 99 11.03 9.63 26.99
C THR A 99 10.51 8.47 26.13
N VAL A 100 11.09 7.28 26.29
CA VAL A 100 10.71 6.10 25.51
C VAL A 100 9.26 5.70 25.80
N ALA A 101 8.87 5.66 27.08
CA ALA A 101 7.51 5.29 27.48
C ALA A 101 6.46 6.24 26.92
N SER A 102 6.68 7.56 27.01
CA SER A 102 5.75 8.56 26.45
C SER A 102 5.68 8.49 24.92
N ALA A 103 6.82 8.33 24.24
CA ALA A 103 6.87 8.19 22.78
C ALA A 103 6.13 6.94 22.29
N VAL A 104 6.33 5.79 22.95
CA VAL A 104 5.65 4.52 22.60
C VAL A 104 4.16 4.59 22.92
N LEU A 105 3.79 5.17 24.06
CA LEU A 105 2.38 5.32 24.45
C LEU A 105 1.61 6.20 23.44
N LEU A 106 2.17 7.35 23.05
CA LEU A 106 1.58 8.20 22.00
C LEU A 106 1.47 7.47 20.66
N GLY A 107 2.51 6.73 20.26
CA GLY A 107 2.48 5.92 19.04
C GLY A 107 1.39 4.84 19.08
N ALA A 108 1.23 4.15 20.21
CA ALA A 108 0.22 3.10 20.42
C ALA A 108 -1.21 3.67 20.42
N ILE A 109 -1.44 4.81 21.08
CA ILE A 109 -2.74 5.49 21.06
C ILE A 109 -3.06 5.94 19.63
N GLY A 110 -2.10 6.57 18.93
CA GLY A 110 -2.28 7.01 17.55
C GLY A 110 -2.61 5.85 16.61
N GLY A 111 -1.87 4.74 16.72
CA GLY A 111 -2.15 3.54 15.94
C GLY A 111 -3.53 2.97 16.23
N THR A 112 -3.96 2.96 17.50
CA THR A 112 -5.29 2.50 17.90
C THR A 112 -6.40 3.40 17.32
N LEU A 113 -6.22 4.72 17.35
CA LEU A 113 -7.17 5.67 16.77
C LEU A 113 -7.33 5.47 15.26
N VAL A 114 -6.22 5.24 14.54
CA VAL A 114 -6.24 4.98 13.09
C VAL A 114 -6.90 3.64 12.78
N LEU A 115 -6.59 2.58 13.51
CA LEU A 115 -7.19 1.26 13.28
C LEU A 115 -8.68 1.23 13.63
N ASN A 116 -9.14 2.05 14.57
CA ASN A 116 -10.54 2.08 14.97
C ASN A 116 -11.38 3.04 14.13
N GLY A 117 -10.85 4.22 13.78
CA GLY A 117 -11.63 5.28 13.16
C GLY A 117 -11.01 5.93 11.91
N ALA A 118 -9.88 5.42 11.41
CA ALA A 118 -9.15 6.03 10.28
C ALA A 118 -8.97 7.55 10.44
N LEU A 119 -8.70 7.99 11.67
CA LEU A 119 -8.61 9.40 12.01
C LEU A 119 -7.47 9.64 13.00
N LEU A 120 -6.87 10.82 12.89
CA LEU A 120 -5.99 11.40 13.89
C LEU A 120 -6.48 12.82 14.17
N PRO A 121 -6.60 13.23 15.45
CA PRO A 121 -6.99 14.58 15.80
C PRO A 121 -6.08 15.63 15.15
N VAL A 122 -6.65 16.80 14.83
CA VAL A 122 -5.87 17.93 14.33
C VAL A 122 -4.80 18.28 15.37
N GLY A 123 -3.55 18.38 14.94
CA GLY A 123 -2.42 18.66 15.83
C GLY A 123 -1.90 17.45 16.62
N TRP A 124 -2.39 16.23 16.38
CA TRP A 124 -1.91 15.01 17.04
C TRP A 124 -0.38 14.88 17.01
N ILE A 125 0.22 15.10 15.85
CA ILE A 125 1.67 15.02 15.66
C ILE A 125 2.46 16.05 16.51
N ALA A 126 1.84 17.16 16.94
CA ALA A 126 2.49 18.15 17.79
C ALA A 126 2.72 17.62 19.23
N LEU A 127 2.00 16.58 19.67
CA LEU A 127 2.19 15.98 20.99
C LEU A 127 3.58 15.36 21.19
N TRP A 128 4.32 15.09 20.10
CA TRP A 128 5.71 14.64 20.17
C TRP A 128 6.70 15.69 20.69
N ALA A 129 6.22 16.92 20.95
CA ALA A 129 6.94 17.89 21.77
C ALA A 129 7.24 17.37 23.19
N ILE A 130 6.35 16.55 23.77
CA ILE A 130 6.51 15.98 25.12
C ILE A 130 7.72 15.04 25.19
N PRO A 131 7.79 13.94 24.39
CA PRO A 131 8.95 13.08 24.41
C PRO A 131 10.22 13.83 23.99
N THR A 132 10.14 14.82 23.10
CA THR A 132 11.32 15.63 22.74
C THR A 132 11.85 16.49 23.90
N ALA A 133 10.97 17.11 24.69
CA ALA A 133 11.35 17.85 25.88
C ALA A 133 12.02 16.96 26.92
N THR A 134 11.41 15.79 27.19
CA THR A 134 11.97 14.82 28.15
C THR A 134 13.29 14.21 27.66
N ALA A 135 13.46 14.04 26.34
CA ALA A 135 14.71 13.61 25.74
C ALA A 135 15.82 14.65 25.91
N ALA A 136 15.51 15.94 25.72
CA ALA A 136 16.45 17.02 25.94
C ALA A 136 16.98 17.01 27.39
N VAL A 137 16.10 16.83 28.37
CA VAL A 137 16.49 16.64 29.78
C VAL A 137 17.33 15.37 29.94
N ALA A 138 16.87 14.24 29.37
CA ALA A 138 17.52 12.94 29.53
C ALA A 138 18.96 12.93 29.03
N THR A 139 19.26 13.58 27.90
CA THR A 139 20.63 13.62 27.33
C THR A 139 21.64 14.30 28.25
N THR A 140 21.20 15.15 29.19
CA THR A 140 22.10 15.84 30.14
C THR A 140 22.55 14.99 31.32
N ALA A 141 21.91 13.83 31.53
CA ALA A 141 22.29 12.86 32.56
C ALA A 141 23.41 11.90 32.13
N TRP A 142 23.89 12.01 30.88
CA TRP A 142 24.91 11.13 30.30
C TRP A 142 26.23 11.87 30.11
N SER A 143 27.35 11.14 30.17
CA SER A 143 28.69 11.71 29.96
C SER A 143 28.87 12.21 28.53
N ASP A 144 29.83 13.11 28.31
CA ASP A 144 30.05 13.76 27.00
C ASP A 144 30.32 12.76 25.85
N GLY A 145 30.88 11.59 26.16
CA GLY A 145 31.06 10.50 25.20
C GLY A 145 29.78 9.69 24.90
N GLN A 146 28.92 9.47 25.89
CA GLN A 146 27.68 8.66 25.75
C GLN A 146 26.50 9.49 25.23
N ARG A 147 26.49 10.79 25.53
CA ARG A 147 25.45 11.74 25.14
C ARG A 147 25.07 11.72 23.66
N PRO A 148 25.99 11.74 22.68
CA PRO A 148 25.62 11.70 21.26
C PRO A 148 24.95 10.38 20.88
N ILE A 149 25.38 9.25 21.45
CA ILE A 149 24.78 7.93 21.19
C ILE A 149 23.35 7.89 21.73
N VAL A 150 23.16 8.31 22.98
CA VAL A 150 21.83 8.32 23.61
C VAL A 150 20.90 9.31 22.92
N GLY A 151 21.37 10.51 22.59
CA GLY A 151 20.57 11.50 21.85
C GLY A 151 20.13 10.99 20.49
N TRP A 152 21.00 10.27 19.78
CA TRP A 152 20.66 9.65 18.50
C TRP A 152 19.60 8.56 18.63
N LEU A 153 19.78 7.62 19.57
CA LEU A 153 18.82 6.55 19.82
C LEU A 153 17.45 7.09 20.24
N LEU A 154 17.41 8.11 21.10
CA LEU A 154 16.16 8.77 21.49
C LEU A 154 15.50 9.47 20.29
N ALA A 155 16.28 10.13 19.44
CA ALA A 155 15.75 10.76 18.23
C ALA A 155 15.07 9.74 17.29
N ILE A 156 15.69 8.58 17.07
CA ILE A 156 15.11 7.51 16.24
C ILE A 156 13.80 7.01 16.83
N VAL A 157 13.77 6.74 18.14
CA VAL A 157 12.56 6.25 18.82
C VAL A 157 11.42 7.26 18.70
N ILE A 158 11.67 8.53 19.00
CA ILE A 158 10.67 9.61 18.94
C ILE A 158 10.12 9.77 17.52
N ALA A 159 11.02 9.82 16.54
CA ALA A 159 10.65 10.02 15.15
C ALA A 159 9.86 8.84 14.58
N THR A 160 10.27 7.61 14.88
CA THR A 160 9.59 6.42 14.38
C THR A 160 8.20 6.27 15.00
N THR A 161 8.05 6.50 16.32
CA THR A 161 6.71 6.42 16.94
C THR A 161 5.78 7.54 16.48
N ALA A 162 6.32 8.66 16.00
CA ALA A 162 5.57 9.73 15.32
C ALA A 162 5.16 9.36 13.90
N ALA A 163 6.09 8.80 13.13
CA ALA A 163 5.87 8.46 11.71
C ALA A 163 4.81 7.37 11.54
N VAL A 164 4.94 6.26 12.28
CA VAL A 164 4.09 5.07 12.14
C VAL A 164 2.58 5.36 12.12
N PRO A 165 1.96 6.04 13.10
CA PRO A 165 0.53 6.29 13.08
C PRO A 165 0.11 7.23 11.93
N ASN A 166 0.94 8.20 11.56
CA ASN A 166 0.62 9.15 10.49
C ASN A 166 0.69 8.49 9.11
N THR A 167 1.72 7.70 8.85
CA THR A 167 1.85 6.98 7.57
C THR A 167 0.89 5.80 7.48
N LEU A 168 0.50 5.20 8.61
CA LEU A 168 -0.59 4.22 8.65
C LEU A 168 -1.91 4.86 8.25
N LEU A 169 -2.21 6.07 8.74
CA LEU A 169 -3.41 6.81 8.34
C LEU A 169 -3.42 7.07 6.83
N ASP A 170 -2.29 7.55 6.29
CA ASP A 170 -2.15 7.82 4.86
C ASP A 170 -2.40 6.56 4.03
N ARG A 171 -1.89 5.40 4.49
CA ARG A 171 -2.14 4.10 3.86
C ARG A 171 -3.59 3.67 3.92
N VAL A 172 -4.25 3.81 5.07
CA VAL A 172 -5.67 3.43 5.22
C VAL A 172 -6.54 4.28 4.30
N ASN A 173 -6.29 5.59 4.25
CA ASN A 173 -7.00 6.50 3.35
C ASN A 173 -6.77 6.15 1.89
N ALA A 174 -5.52 5.88 1.49
CA ALA A 174 -5.21 5.47 0.12
C ALA A 174 -5.96 4.19 -0.28
N ARG A 175 -6.04 3.19 0.62
CA ARG A 175 -6.81 1.96 0.38
C ARG A 175 -8.31 2.21 0.28
N ILE A 176 -8.87 3.07 1.15
CA ILE A 176 -10.28 3.48 1.09
C ILE A 176 -10.57 4.16 -0.26
N THR A 177 -9.72 5.09 -0.69
CA THR A 177 -9.88 5.76 -1.99
C THR A 177 -9.75 4.78 -3.15
N ALA A 178 -8.74 3.90 -3.15
CA ALA A 178 -8.57 2.90 -4.22
C ALA A 178 -9.77 1.95 -4.31
N GLY A 179 -10.24 1.42 -3.18
CA GLY A 179 -11.40 0.54 -3.16
C GLY A 179 -12.69 1.24 -3.60
N GLY A 180 -12.84 2.52 -3.25
CA GLY A 180 -13.96 3.33 -3.73
C GLY A 180 -13.94 3.54 -5.24
N LEU A 181 -12.77 3.86 -5.80
CA LEU A 181 -12.60 3.99 -7.25
C LEU A 181 -12.89 2.67 -7.97
N GLN A 182 -12.44 1.54 -7.41
CA GLN A 182 -12.70 0.21 -7.97
C GLN A 182 -14.20 -0.12 -8.02
N LEU A 183 -14.97 0.25 -7.00
CA LEU A 183 -16.43 0.09 -6.99
C LEU A 183 -17.11 1.00 -8.02
N ILE A 184 -16.67 2.26 -8.13
CA ILE A 184 -17.20 3.23 -9.09
C ILE A 184 -16.93 2.75 -10.53
N GLU A 185 -15.72 2.25 -10.80
CA GLU A 185 -15.33 1.69 -12.09
C GLU A 185 -16.10 0.41 -12.42
N ALA A 186 -16.36 -0.45 -11.44
CA ALA A 186 -17.21 -1.62 -11.62
C ALA A 186 -18.67 -1.26 -11.95
N ALA A 187 -19.17 -0.16 -11.38
CA ALA A 187 -20.50 0.36 -11.66
C ALA A 187 -20.57 1.20 -12.95
N ALA A 188 -19.44 1.55 -13.56
CA ALA A 188 -19.42 2.39 -14.74
C ALA A 188 -20.08 1.69 -15.94
N VAL A 189 -20.86 2.46 -16.70
CA VAL A 189 -21.48 2.00 -17.95
C VAL A 189 -20.43 1.76 -19.03
N GLU A 190 -19.43 2.63 -19.08
CA GLU A 190 -18.37 2.62 -20.08
C GLU A 190 -17.01 2.39 -19.43
N ASP A 191 -16.16 1.67 -20.15
CA ASP A 191 -14.76 1.42 -19.82
C ASP A 191 -13.93 1.68 -21.08
N PRO A 192 -13.37 2.92 -21.22
CA PRO A 192 -12.66 3.32 -22.43
C PRO A 192 -11.45 2.45 -22.74
N ASP A 193 -10.75 1.95 -21.72
CA ASP A 193 -9.53 1.15 -21.89
C ASP A 193 -9.89 -0.25 -22.41
N LEU A 194 -10.93 -0.87 -21.84
CA LEU A 194 -11.49 -2.12 -22.34
C LEU A 194 -12.05 -1.97 -23.76
N GLU A 195 -12.83 -0.93 -24.04
CA GLU A 195 -13.42 -0.70 -25.37
C GLU A 195 -12.33 -0.53 -26.44
N LEU A 196 -11.29 0.27 -26.14
CA LEU A 196 -10.15 0.48 -27.03
C LEU A 196 -9.32 -0.81 -27.20
N GLY A 197 -9.18 -1.61 -26.15
CA GLY A 197 -8.59 -2.95 -26.20
C GLY A 197 -9.36 -3.91 -27.10
N LEU A 198 -10.70 -3.91 -27.05
CA LEU A 198 -11.57 -4.72 -27.90
C LEU A 198 -11.46 -4.30 -29.38
N VAL A 199 -11.47 -3.00 -29.68
CA VAL A 199 -11.24 -2.49 -31.05
C VAL A 199 -9.88 -2.96 -31.59
N ARG A 200 -8.81 -2.86 -30.79
CA ARG A 200 -7.48 -3.37 -31.16
C ARG A 200 -7.50 -4.87 -31.40
N LEU A 201 -8.16 -5.64 -30.53
CA LEU A 201 -8.32 -7.09 -30.66
C LEU A 201 -8.99 -7.46 -31.99
N GLY A 202 -10.08 -6.80 -32.36
CA GLY A 202 -10.77 -7.02 -33.64
C GLY A 202 -9.87 -6.79 -34.84
N SER A 203 -9.11 -5.69 -34.85
CA SER A 203 -8.18 -5.38 -35.95
C SER A 203 -7.03 -6.38 -36.09
N LEU A 204 -6.50 -6.85 -34.96
CA LEU A 204 -5.44 -7.86 -34.92
C LEU A 204 -5.95 -9.22 -35.36
N ALA A 205 -7.16 -9.58 -34.96
CA ALA A 205 -7.80 -10.83 -35.37
C ALA A 205 -8.04 -10.86 -36.88
N ASP A 206 -8.59 -9.79 -37.48
CA ASP A 206 -8.78 -9.73 -38.95
C ASP A 206 -7.45 -9.83 -39.70
N SER A 207 -6.41 -9.14 -39.20
CA SER A 207 -5.07 -9.23 -39.79
C SER A 207 -4.48 -10.64 -39.71
N LEU A 208 -4.67 -11.37 -38.60
CA LEU A 208 -4.17 -12.72 -38.42
C LEU A 208 -4.96 -13.72 -39.27
N ALA A 209 -6.27 -13.57 -39.36
CA ALA A 209 -7.14 -14.36 -40.23
C ALA A 209 -6.74 -14.21 -41.71
N GLY A 210 -6.51 -12.97 -42.16
CA GLY A 210 -6.02 -12.69 -43.52
C GLY A 210 -4.65 -13.29 -43.85
N SER A 211 -3.86 -13.67 -42.83
CA SER A 211 -2.58 -14.37 -43.00
C SER A 211 -2.69 -15.90 -43.00
N GLY A 212 -3.91 -16.45 -42.87
CA GLY A 212 -4.17 -17.89 -42.86
C GLY A 212 -3.72 -18.59 -41.57
N ARG A 213 -3.66 -17.88 -40.44
CA ARG A 213 -3.42 -18.48 -39.11
C ARG A 213 -4.62 -19.32 -38.68
N GLY A 214 -4.38 -20.34 -37.85
CA GLY A 214 -5.47 -21.14 -37.28
C GLY A 214 -6.22 -20.39 -36.17
N ASP A 215 -7.49 -20.76 -35.94
CA ASP A 215 -8.40 -20.07 -35.03
C ASP A 215 -7.83 -19.88 -33.60
N VAL A 216 -7.24 -20.94 -33.03
CA VAL A 216 -6.64 -20.88 -31.68
C VAL A 216 -5.49 -19.86 -31.62
N ASP A 217 -4.65 -19.82 -32.66
CA ASP A 217 -3.55 -18.86 -32.75
C ASP A 217 -4.08 -17.43 -32.92
N ILE A 218 -5.15 -17.24 -33.68
CA ILE A 218 -5.81 -15.94 -33.83
C ILE A 218 -6.32 -15.46 -32.47
N LEU A 219 -7.11 -16.27 -31.77
CA LEU A 219 -7.69 -15.93 -30.47
C LEU A 219 -6.62 -15.55 -29.45
N TYR A 220 -5.59 -16.40 -29.29
CA TYR A 220 -4.55 -16.17 -28.29
C TYR A 220 -3.64 -14.98 -28.64
N GLN A 221 -3.18 -14.88 -29.89
CA GLN A 221 -2.26 -13.80 -30.29
C GLN A 221 -2.95 -12.45 -30.36
N ALA A 222 -4.21 -12.38 -30.82
CA ALA A 222 -4.96 -11.13 -30.84
C ALA A 222 -5.24 -10.63 -29.41
N TRP A 223 -5.61 -11.53 -28.49
CA TRP A 223 -5.77 -11.19 -27.07
C TRP A 223 -4.48 -10.68 -26.43
N ARG A 224 -3.36 -11.36 -26.66
CA ARG A 224 -2.07 -10.97 -26.10
C ARG A 224 -1.59 -9.63 -26.67
N ALA A 225 -1.70 -9.43 -27.98
CA ALA A 225 -1.17 -8.25 -28.66
C ALA A 225 -2.07 -7.01 -28.56
N SER A 226 -3.36 -7.17 -28.18
CA SER A 226 -4.28 -6.04 -28.00
C SER A 226 -4.04 -5.24 -26.71
N GLY A 227 -3.24 -5.77 -25.78
CA GLY A 227 -3.02 -5.21 -24.43
C GLY A 227 -3.99 -5.74 -23.38
N LEU A 228 -5.08 -6.39 -23.80
CA LEU A 228 -6.10 -6.96 -22.88
C LEU A 228 -5.53 -8.03 -21.93
N ALA A 229 -4.46 -8.71 -22.34
CA ALA A 229 -3.75 -9.68 -21.51
C ALA A 229 -2.91 -9.03 -20.38
N GLU A 230 -2.41 -7.81 -20.60
CA GLU A 230 -1.59 -7.10 -19.62
C GLU A 230 -2.44 -6.51 -18.50
N GLU A 231 -3.64 -6.05 -18.85
CA GLU A 231 -4.62 -5.46 -17.92
C GLU A 231 -5.51 -6.52 -17.22
N LEU A 232 -5.34 -7.81 -17.59
CA LEU A 232 -6.01 -8.97 -16.96
C LEU A 232 -7.55 -8.91 -17.01
N PHE A 233 -8.12 -8.31 -18.06
CA PHE A 233 -9.57 -8.30 -18.25
C PHE A 233 -10.14 -9.71 -18.39
N ALA A 234 -11.31 -9.92 -17.79
CA ALA A 234 -12.08 -11.14 -18.00
C ALA A 234 -12.76 -11.07 -19.37
N LEU A 235 -12.56 -12.09 -20.20
CA LEU A 235 -13.01 -12.10 -21.59
C LEU A 235 -13.44 -13.51 -22.00
N ARG A 236 -14.47 -13.59 -22.83
CA ARG A 236 -14.78 -14.80 -23.60
C ARG A 236 -14.66 -14.44 -25.06
N LEU A 237 -13.76 -15.14 -25.76
CA LEU A 237 -13.57 -14.98 -27.19
C LEU A 237 -14.07 -16.23 -27.88
N THR A 238 -15.00 -16.08 -28.82
CA THR A 238 -15.59 -17.21 -29.54
C THR A 238 -15.44 -16.97 -31.04
N MET A 239 -14.94 -17.99 -31.74
CA MET A 239 -14.83 -18.02 -33.19
C MET A 239 -16.01 -18.79 -33.77
N TRP A 240 -16.78 -18.14 -34.63
CA TRP A 240 -17.94 -18.69 -35.30
C TRP A 240 -17.60 -18.95 -36.76
N ASP A 241 -17.97 -20.12 -37.27
CA ASP A 241 -17.80 -20.43 -38.68
C ASP A 241 -18.88 -19.75 -39.56
N GLU A 242 -18.80 -19.97 -40.88
CA GLU A 242 -19.78 -19.43 -41.84
C GLU A 242 -21.21 -19.98 -41.62
N ALA A 243 -21.34 -21.14 -40.97
CA ALA A 243 -22.64 -21.73 -40.63
C ALA A 243 -23.23 -21.13 -39.33
N GLY A 244 -22.47 -20.28 -38.63
CA GLY A 244 -22.87 -19.71 -37.34
C GLY A 244 -22.65 -20.68 -36.17
N GLU A 245 -21.87 -21.74 -36.37
CA GLU A 245 -21.53 -22.71 -35.33
C GLU A 245 -20.23 -22.32 -34.61
N ASN A 246 -20.14 -22.66 -33.33
CA ASN A 246 -18.95 -22.39 -32.52
C ASN A 246 -17.81 -23.33 -32.93
N SER A 247 -16.80 -22.77 -33.59
CA SER A 247 -15.61 -23.52 -34.04
C SER A 247 -14.56 -23.67 -32.93
N GLN A 248 -14.29 -22.59 -32.20
CA GLN A 248 -13.30 -22.52 -31.13
C GLN A 248 -13.66 -21.43 -30.12
N GLU A 249 -13.28 -21.65 -28.86
CA GLU A 249 -13.54 -20.71 -27.77
C GLU A 249 -12.34 -20.59 -26.83
N LEU A 250 -12.03 -19.36 -26.44
CA LEU A 250 -11.04 -19.01 -25.43
C LEU A 250 -11.72 -18.26 -24.27
N ARG A 251 -11.75 -18.91 -23.09
CA ARG A 251 -12.30 -18.34 -21.85
C ARG A 251 -11.17 -17.82 -20.98
N ILE A 252 -11.21 -16.53 -20.64
CA ILE A 252 -10.24 -15.85 -19.78
C ILE A 252 -10.99 -15.35 -18.55
N GLY A 253 -10.93 -16.14 -17.47
CA GLY A 253 -11.52 -15.75 -16.19
C GLY A 253 -13.04 -15.67 -16.19
N ILE A 254 -13.74 -16.23 -17.19
CA ILE A 254 -15.21 -16.32 -17.27
C ILE A 254 -15.66 -17.78 -17.25
N ASP A 255 -16.58 -18.12 -16.34
CA ASP A 255 -17.28 -19.40 -16.26
C ASP A 255 -18.76 -19.24 -16.67
N GLY A 256 -19.38 -20.28 -17.21
CA GLY A 256 -20.80 -20.30 -17.64
C GLY A 256 -20.99 -20.57 -19.14
N ASP A 257 -22.24 -20.71 -19.59
CA ASP A 257 -22.59 -20.89 -21.00
C ASP A 257 -22.79 -19.54 -21.72
N PRO A 258 -22.68 -19.47 -23.06
CA PRO A 258 -22.95 -18.25 -23.83
C PRO A 258 -24.36 -17.74 -23.54
N SER A 259 -24.55 -16.42 -23.50
CA SER A 259 -25.92 -15.88 -23.46
C SER A 259 -26.60 -16.19 -24.80
N ASP A 260 -27.88 -16.58 -24.74
CA ASP A 260 -28.68 -16.92 -25.93
C ASP A 260 -28.73 -15.76 -26.96
N ASP A 261 -28.44 -14.53 -26.52
CA ASP A 261 -28.45 -13.32 -27.34
C ASP A 261 -27.27 -13.21 -28.33
N LEU A 262 -26.22 -14.04 -28.21
CA LEU A 262 -25.04 -13.96 -29.09
C LEU A 262 -25.31 -14.39 -30.53
N ALA A 263 -26.18 -15.38 -30.73
CA ALA A 263 -26.46 -15.92 -32.06
C ALA A 263 -27.03 -14.84 -32.99
N GLU A 264 -27.87 -13.95 -32.45
CA GLU A 264 -28.43 -12.84 -33.21
C GLU A 264 -27.36 -11.79 -33.56
N VAL A 265 -26.48 -11.46 -32.60
CA VAL A 265 -25.36 -10.52 -32.83
C VAL A 265 -24.40 -11.06 -33.89
N VAL A 266 -24.11 -12.36 -33.87
CA VAL A 266 -23.28 -13.04 -34.89
C VAL A 266 -23.95 -12.95 -36.26
N ARG A 267 -25.23 -13.32 -36.36
CA ARG A 267 -25.99 -13.28 -37.61
C ARG A 267 -26.01 -11.89 -38.21
N GLU A 268 -26.31 -10.87 -37.41
CA GLU A 268 -26.30 -9.48 -37.88
C GLU A 268 -24.91 -9.00 -38.32
N ALA A 269 -23.84 -9.41 -37.63
CA ALA A 269 -22.47 -9.08 -38.01
C ALA A 269 -22.06 -9.76 -39.33
N GLN A 270 -22.47 -11.02 -39.54
CA GLN A 270 -22.28 -11.73 -40.81
C GLN A 270 -23.03 -11.05 -41.96
N GLU A 271 -24.30 -10.67 -41.74
CA GLU A 271 -25.14 -10.04 -42.76
C GLU A 271 -24.67 -8.63 -43.14
N SER A 272 -24.23 -7.84 -42.15
CA SER A 272 -23.75 -6.48 -42.40
C SER A 272 -22.30 -6.42 -42.89
N GLY A 273 -21.47 -7.41 -42.54
CA GLY A 273 -20.04 -7.39 -42.84
C GLY A 273 -19.28 -6.28 -42.10
N GLU A 274 -19.87 -5.66 -41.08
CA GLU A 274 -19.31 -4.54 -40.34
C GLU A 274 -18.91 -4.93 -38.91
N PHE A 275 -17.86 -4.28 -38.42
CA PHE A 275 -17.46 -4.35 -37.01
C PHE A 275 -18.53 -3.73 -36.12
N ARG A 276 -18.93 -4.45 -35.06
CA ARG A 276 -19.94 -3.97 -34.10
C ARG A 276 -19.48 -4.11 -32.66
N ILE A 277 -19.79 -3.10 -31.86
CA ILE A 277 -19.69 -3.13 -30.40
C ILE A 277 -21.06 -2.75 -29.84
N LEU A 278 -21.60 -3.59 -28.97
CA LEU A 278 -22.79 -3.36 -28.17
C LEU A 278 -22.40 -3.15 -26.72
N ARG A 279 -23.14 -2.28 -26.03
CA ARG A 279 -22.96 -1.96 -24.61
C ARG A 279 -24.22 -2.34 -23.81
N PRO A 280 -24.53 -3.64 -23.66
CA PRO A 280 -25.77 -4.06 -23.01
C PRO A 280 -25.82 -3.74 -21.51
N HIS A 281 -24.69 -3.39 -20.89
CA HIS A 281 -24.58 -3.02 -19.48
C HIS A 281 -25.21 -4.07 -18.54
N ARG A 282 -24.92 -5.34 -18.82
CA ARG A 282 -25.33 -6.49 -18.00
C ARG A 282 -24.20 -6.90 -17.06
N ASP A 283 -24.55 -7.63 -16.01
CA ASP A 283 -23.57 -8.21 -15.07
C ASP A 283 -22.66 -9.27 -15.71
N ASP A 284 -23.13 -9.93 -16.77
CA ASP A 284 -22.45 -10.97 -17.55
C ASP A 284 -21.81 -10.43 -18.83
N ALA A 285 -22.20 -9.24 -19.28
CA ALA A 285 -21.71 -8.57 -20.47
C ALA A 285 -21.82 -7.04 -20.36
N ARG A 286 -20.72 -6.36 -20.02
CA ARG A 286 -20.62 -4.91 -20.17
C ARG A 286 -20.49 -4.54 -21.65
N TYR A 287 -19.65 -5.30 -22.36
CA TYR A 287 -19.44 -5.17 -23.81
C TYR A 287 -19.63 -6.49 -24.53
N VAL A 288 -20.24 -6.41 -25.71
CA VAL A 288 -20.27 -7.49 -26.70
C VAL A 288 -19.74 -6.94 -28.01
N MET A 289 -18.64 -7.50 -28.49
CA MET A 289 -18.04 -7.16 -29.78
C MET A 289 -18.29 -8.29 -30.76
N ALA A 290 -18.59 -7.97 -32.01
CA ALA A 290 -18.62 -8.92 -33.13
C ALA A 290 -17.84 -8.36 -34.32
N VAL A 291 -16.94 -9.18 -34.86
CA VAL A 291 -16.02 -8.79 -35.93
C VAL A 291 -16.09 -9.85 -37.03
N PRO A 292 -16.69 -9.55 -38.18
CA PRO A 292 -16.56 -10.41 -39.35
C PRO A 292 -15.12 -10.36 -39.84
N LEU A 293 -14.52 -11.53 -40.01
CA LEU A 293 -13.16 -11.70 -40.50
C LEU A 293 -13.18 -11.93 -42.01
N ARG A 294 -12.10 -11.57 -42.69
CA ARG A 294 -11.94 -11.83 -44.15
C ARG A 294 -12.07 -13.30 -44.55
N SER A 295 -11.91 -14.23 -43.61
CA SER A 295 -12.09 -15.67 -43.83
C SER A 295 -13.56 -16.10 -43.94
N GLY A 296 -14.52 -15.20 -43.69
CA GLY A 296 -15.95 -15.54 -43.61
C GLY A 296 -16.42 -15.91 -42.20
N GLN A 297 -15.48 -16.17 -41.29
CA GLN A 297 -15.74 -16.42 -39.87
C GLN A 297 -16.09 -15.12 -39.13
N VAL A 298 -16.71 -15.23 -37.95
CA VAL A 298 -16.94 -14.11 -37.04
C VAL A 298 -16.23 -14.35 -35.72
N LEU A 299 -15.50 -13.35 -35.25
CA LEU A 299 -14.99 -13.32 -33.88
C LEU A 299 -15.94 -12.52 -33.00
N THR A 300 -16.44 -13.11 -31.93
CA THR A 300 -17.12 -12.37 -30.87
C THR A 300 -16.28 -12.29 -29.61
N ALA A 301 -16.37 -11.16 -28.91
CA ALA A 301 -15.83 -11.01 -27.56
C ALA A 301 -16.91 -10.53 -26.60
N ILE A 302 -17.00 -11.18 -25.44
CA ILE A 302 -17.83 -10.74 -24.32
C ILE A 302 -16.92 -10.34 -23.17
N ALA A 303 -17.16 -9.15 -22.65
CA ALA A 303 -16.43 -8.63 -21.50
C ALA A 303 -17.42 -8.23 -20.41
N PRO A 304 -17.51 -8.98 -19.29
CA PRO A 304 -18.31 -8.60 -18.14
C PRO A 304 -17.66 -7.40 -17.40
N PRO A 305 -18.45 -6.62 -16.64
CA PRO A 305 -17.94 -5.51 -15.83
C PRO A 305 -16.98 -5.98 -14.73
N LEU A 306 -17.16 -7.22 -14.25
CA LEU A 306 -16.36 -7.85 -13.21
C LEU A 306 -16.10 -9.32 -13.60
N PRO A 307 -14.89 -9.87 -13.36
CA PRO A 307 -14.66 -11.32 -13.53
C PRO A 307 -15.67 -12.10 -12.69
N PRO A 308 -16.25 -13.25 -13.06
CA PRO A 308 -17.18 -14.02 -12.22
C PRO A 308 -16.65 -14.41 -10.84
N GLU A 309 -17.56 -14.69 -9.89
CA GLU A 309 -17.24 -14.96 -8.48
C GLU A 309 -16.23 -16.09 -8.27
N GLY A 310 -16.29 -17.15 -9.09
CA GLY A 310 -15.32 -18.24 -9.09
C GLY A 310 -13.89 -17.76 -9.38
N ALA A 311 -13.74 -16.77 -10.28
CA ALA A 311 -12.48 -16.09 -10.58
C ALA A 311 -12.15 -14.93 -9.62
N ARG A 312 -13.09 -14.50 -8.76
CA ARG A 312 -12.87 -13.56 -7.64
C ARG A 312 -12.46 -14.26 -6.34
N SER A 313 -12.54 -15.59 -6.30
CA SER A 313 -12.21 -16.38 -5.10
C SER A 313 -10.72 -16.30 -4.74
N PRO A 314 -10.36 -16.16 -3.45
CA PRO A 314 -8.98 -16.29 -2.98
C PRO A 314 -8.33 -17.63 -3.31
N LEU A 315 -9.11 -18.67 -3.65
CA LEU A 315 -8.62 -19.96 -4.12
C LEU A 315 -8.28 -19.95 -5.61
N ALA A 316 -8.87 -19.03 -6.40
CA ALA A 316 -8.59 -18.90 -7.83
C ALA A 316 -7.19 -18.32 -8.10
N SER A 317 -6.58 -17.62 -7.14
CA SER A 317 -5.17 -17.22 -7.22
C SER A 317 -4.23 -18.42 -7.02
N LEU A 318 -4.59 -19.38 -6.18
CA LEU A 318 -3.85 -20.64 -6.00
C LEU A 318 -3.88 -21.50 -7.28
N VAL A 319 -5.01 -21.53 -7.97
CA VAL A 319 -5.17 -22.25 -9.24
C VAL A 319 -4.45 -21.53 -10.41
N ARG A 320 -4.32 -20.20 -10.36
CA ARG A 320 -3.64 -19.38 -11.38
C ARG A 320 -2.14 -19.14 -11.15
N GLY A 321 -1.50 -19.89 -10.25
CA GLY A 321 -0.05 -19.82 -10.06
C GLY A 321 0.43 -18.82 -9.00
N GLY A 322 -0.39 -18.53 -7.98
CA GLY A 322 0.10 -17.99 -6.71
C GLY A 322 0.28 -16.47 -6.64
N LEU A 323 -0.25 -15.69 -7.59
CA LEU A 323 -0.33 -14.25 -7.43
C LEU A 323 -1.72 -13.89 -6.91
N PRO A 324 -1.89 -13.63 -5.59
CA PRO A 324 -3.14 -13.08 -5.10
C PRO A 324 -3.46 -11.81 -5.88
N SER A 325 -4.73 -11.61 -6.27
CA SER A 325 -5.18 -10.32 -6.76
C SER A 325 -4.77 -9.29 -5.70
N GLN A 326 -3.91 -8.34 -6.08
CA GLN A 326 -3.41 -7.33 -5.15
C GLN A 326 -4.51 -6.37 -4.68
N THR A 327 -5.67 -6.44 -5.33
CA THR A 327 -6.91 -5.75 -5.03
C THR A 327 -7.83 -6.60 -4.15
N ASP A 328 -8.40 -5.97 -3.12
CA ASP A 328 -9.42 -6.59 -2.27
C ASP A 328 -10.64 -6.97 -3.15
N PRO A 329 -11.16 -8.21 -3.09
CA PRO A 329 -12.17 -8.68 -4.03
C PRO A 329 -13.53 -8.02 -3.75
N ILE A 330 -14.16 -7.49 -4.82
CA ILE A 330 -15.54 -7.01 -4.77
C ILE A 330 -16.48 -8.22 -4.68
N THR A 331 -17.34 -8.22 -3.67
CA THR A 331 -18.43 -9.18 -3.51
C THR A 331 -19.73 -8.54 -3.98
N LEU A 332 -20.51 -9.22 -4.82
CA LEU A 332 -21.82 -8.75 -5.23
C LEU A 332 -22.88 -9.64 -4.57
N ILE A 333 -23.92 -9.03 -4.01
CA ILE A 333 -25.06 -9.75 -3.44
C ILE A 333 -26.31 -9.33 -4.20
N PRO A 334 -27.03 -10.25 -4.87
CA PRO A 334 -28.21 -9.89 -5.65
C PRO A 334 -29.29 -9.32 -4.73
N ILE A 335 -29.91 -8.22 -5.15
CA ILE A 335 -31.05 -7.60 -4.46
C ILE A 335 -32.31 -8.31 -4.93
N LEU A 336 -33.03 -8.96 -4.01
CA LEU A 336 -34.26 -9.68 -4.34
C LEU A 336 -35.48 -8.78 -4.16
N SER A 337 -36.58 -9.16 -4.80
CA SER A 337 -37.86 -8.45 -4.66
C SER A 337 -38.32 -8.43 -3.20
N GLY A 338 -38.32 -7.24 -2.58
CA GLY A 338 -38.71 -7.02 -1.19
C GLY A 338 -37.54 -6.69 -0.25
N ASP A 339 -36.30 -6.77 -0.73
CA ASP A 339 -35.14 -6.28 0.01
C ASP A 339 -35.15 -4.73 0.08
N PRO A 340 -34.66 -4.14 1.19
CA PRO A 340 -34.53 -2.71 1.30
C PRO A 340 -33.54 -2.20 0.27
N LEU A 341 -33.98 -1.27 -0.59
CA LEU A 341 -33.11 -0.58 -1.54
C LEU A 341 -31.99 0.14 -0.77
N GLY A 342 -30.79 0.03 -1.30
CA GLY A 342 -29.60 0.62 -0.72
C GLY A 342 -29.51 2.09 -1.05
N THR A 343 -28.29 2.61 -1.03
CA THR A 343 -28.01 3.97 -1.48
C THR A 343 -27.13 3.87 -2.72
N ASP A 344 -27.47 4.59 -3.78
CA ASP A 344 -26.66 4.70 -5.00
C ASP A 344 -25.29 5.35 -4.74
N SER A 345 -25.12 5.98 -3.58
CA SER A 345 -23.84 6.55 -3.16
C SER A 345 -23.00 5.55 -2.39
N LEU A 346 -21.70 5.48 -2.70
CA LEU A 346 -20.71 4.74 -1.92
C LEU A 346 -20.74 5.17 -0.45
N THR A 347 -21.08 4.24 0.44
CA THR A 347 -21.02 4.44 1.89
C THR A 347 -19.92 3.57 2.50
N TRP A 348 -19.22 4.12 3.50
CA TRP A 348 -18.18 3.38 4.22
C TRP A 348 -18.64 3.06 5.63
N LYS A 349 -18.62 1.78 5.99
CA LYS A 349 -18.95 1.29 7.32
C LYS A 349 -17.75 0.63 7.99
N ARG A 350 -17.60 0.85 9.29
CA ARG A 350 -16.59 0.17 10.10
C ARG A 350 -17.10 -1.23 10.48
N THR A 351 -16.34 -2.26 10.13
CA THR A 351 -16.62 -3.66 10.51
C THR A 351 -15.73 -4.09 11.68
N THR A 352 -15.73 -5.36 12.07
CA THR A 352 -14.78 -5.87 13.08
C THR A 352 -13.38 -6.07 12.50
N SER A 353 -13.28 -6.42 11.21
CA SER A 353 -12.02 -6.73 10.51
C SER A 353 -11.41 -5.53 9.77
N GLY A 354 -12.16 -4.44 9.57
CA GLY A 354 -11.64 -3.25 8.92
C GLY A 354 -12.74 -2.30 8.45
N TRP A 355 -12.64 -1.85 7.21
CA TRP A 355 -13.65 -1.01 6.56
C TRP A 355 -14.37 -1.81 5.49
N GLN A 356 -15.64 -1.49 5.26
CA GLN A 356 -16.41 -2.05 4.16
C GLN A 356 -17.07 -0.90 3.42
N GLY A 357 -16.76 -0.82 2.12
CA GLY A 357 -17.48 0.05 1.19
C GLY A 357 -18.71 -0.68 0.69
N GLU A 358 -19.85 -0.01 0.70
CA GLU A 358 -21.13 -0.53 0.23
C GLU A 358 -21.72 0.44 -0.80
N MET A 359 -22.15 -0.09 -1.94
CA MET A 359 -22.78 0.67 -3.01
C MET A 359 -23.79 -0.22 -3.73
N GLU A 360 -24.92 0.34 -4.15
CA GLU A 360 -25.83 -0.34 -5.07
C GLU A 360 -25.32 -0.19 -6.52
N ILE A 361 -25.30 -1.30 -7.25
CA ILE A 361 -24.95 -1.34 -8.67
C ILE A 361 -26.14 -1.91 -9.42
N GLU A 362 -26.68 -1.11 -10.34
CA GLU A 362 -27.78 -1.49 -11.21
C GLU A 362 -27.22 -1.90 -12.57
N PHE A 363 -27.44 -3.15 -12.97
CA PHE A 363 -27.25 -3.61 -14.34
C PHE A 363 -28.60 -3.77 -15.03
N SER A 364 -28.60 -3.80 -16.36
CA SER A 364 -29.84 -3.89 -17.14
C SER A 364 -30.67 -5.16 -16.88
N ASN A 365 -30.04 -6.22 -16.36
CA ASN A 365 -30.67 -7.51 -16.05
C ASN A 365 -30.81 -7.81 -14.54
N ALA A 366 -30.08 -7.12 -13.67
CA ALA A 366 -30.09 -7.37 -12.23
C ALA A 366 -29.51 -6.21 -11.41
N SER A 367 -29.96 -6.06 -10.17
CA SER A 367 -29.41 -5.09 -9.20
C SER A 367 -28.65 -5.83 -8.10
N TYR A 368 -27.52 -5.26 -7.68
CA TYR A 368 -26.63 -5.86 -6.69
C TYR A 368 -26.25 -4.87 -5.59
N HIS A 369 -26.10 -5.39 -4.36
CA HIS A 369 -25.32 -4.76 -3.32
C HIS A 369 -23.86 -5.17 -3.44
N ALA A 370 -23.03 -4.21 -3.84
CA ALA A 370 -21.61 -4.40 -3.99
C ALA A 370 -20.87 -4.04 -2.70
N HIS A 371 -20.07 -4.98 -2.21
CA HIS A 371 -19.27 -4.84 -1.00
C HIS A 371 -17.79 -4.94 -1.32
N ILE A 372 -16.99 -3.98 -0.85
CA ILE A 372 -15.53 -4.06 -0.87
C ILE A 372 -14.95 -4.07 0.56
N PRO A 373 -14.38 -5.19 1.03
CA PRO A 373 -13.81 -5.28 2.36
C PRO A 373 -12.34 -4.83 2.36
N ILE A 374 -12.02 -3.78 3.08
CA ILE A 374 -10.65 -3.36 3.38
C ILE A 374 -10.24 -3.96 4.72
N SER A 375 -9.46 -5.03 4.66
CA SER A 375 -8.96 -5.70 5.86
C SER A 375 -7.86 -4.89 6.54
N LEU A 376 -8.05 -4.58 7.83
CA LEU A 376 -7.05 -3.95 8.69
C LEU A 376 -6.42 -4.98 9.63
N PRO A 377 -5.13 -4.85 9.99
CA PRO A 377 -4.53 -5.73 10.96
C PRO A 377 -5.17 -5.52 12.34
N GLY A 378 -5.46 -6.61 13.05
CA GLY A 378 -5.86 -6.56 14.46
C GLY A 378 -4.76 -5.90 15.33
N LEU A 379 -5.15 -5.42 16.51
CA LEU A 379 -4.29 -4.60 17.38
C LEU A 379 -2.94 -5.25 17.70
N LEU A 380 -2.93 -6.57 17.95
CA LEU A 380 -1.71 -7.34 18.23
C LEU A 380 -0.78 -7.45 17.03
N LEU A 381 -1.34 -7.67 15.84
CA LEU A 381 -0.54 -7.73 14.61
C LEU A 381 0.00 -6.35 14.25
N ALA A 382 -0.80 -5.30 14.45
CA ALA A 382 -0.38 -3.92 14.24
C ALA A 382 0.76 -3.52 15.20
N SER A 383 0.69 -3.91 16.47
CA SER A 383 1.76 -3.63 17.44
C SER A 383 3.04 -4.40 17.11
N ALA A 384 2.93 -5.66 16.68
CA ALA A 384 4.06 -6.43 16.18
C ALA A 384 4.71 -5.76 14.96
N ARG A 385 3.92 -5.31 13.98
CA ARG A 385 4.43 -4.60 12.79
C ARG A 385 5.06 -3.26 13.15
N GLY A 386 4.43 -2.46 14.01
CA GLY A 386 4.97 -1.18 14.47
C GLY A 386 6.28 -1.33 15.24
N SER A 387 6.41 -2.35 16.09
CA SER A 387 7.67 -2.65 16.79
C SER A 387 8.75 -3.15 15.83
N LEU A 388 8.40 -3.92 14.81
CA LEU A 388 9.35 -4.36 13.78
C LEU A 388 9.84 -3.19 12.92
N LEU A 389 8.98 -2.23 12.58
CA LEU A 389 9.37 -0.97 11.92
C LEU A 389 10.30 -0.14 12.81
N LEU A 390 10.01 -0.04 14.11
CA LEU A 390 10.90 0.62 15.07
C LEU A 390 12.29 -0.03 15.08
N VAL A 391 12.36 -1.36 15.13
CA VAL A 391 13.64 -2.09 15.08
C VAL A 391 14.36 -1.87 13.75
N LEU A 392 13.64 -1.93 12.63
CA LEU A 392 14.19 -1.67 11.30
C LEU A 392 14.82 -0.27 11.23
N ASN A 393 14.08 0.77 11.60
CA ASN A 393 14.56 2.15 11.59
C ASN A 393 15.73 2.34 12.57
N LEU A 394 15.68 1.69 13.74
CA LEU A 394 16.80 1.69 14.69
C LEU A 394 18.07 1.13 14.07
N LEU A 395 17.98 -0.03 13.39
CA LEU A 395 19.12 -0.67 12.75
C LEU A 395 19.66 0.20 11.59
N VAL A 396 18.79 0.62 10.68
CA VAL A 396 19.16 1.39 9.49
C VAL A 396 19.77 2.73 9.87
N PHE A 397 19.11 3.53 10.72
CA PHE A 397 19.59 4.87 11.08
C PHE A 397 20.82 4.81 11.99
N SER A 398 20.95 3.79 12.84
CA SER A 398 22.18 3.58 13.61
C SER A 398 23.34 3.17 12.71
N ALA A 399 23.12 2.30 11.72
CA ALA A 399 24.14 1.90 10.76
C ALA A 399 24.66 3.12 9.97
N PHE A 400 23.76 3.96 9.46
CA PHE A 400 24.14 5.20 8.77
C PHE A 400 24.95 6.14 9.66
N TRP A 401 24.57 6.27 10.93
CA TRP A 401 25.29 7.11 11.88
C TRP A 401 26.70 6.59 12.19
N VAL A 402 26.84 5.28 12.45
CA VAL A 402 28.15 4.65 12.68
C VAL A 402 29.04 4.75 11.44
N LEU A 403 28.48 4.48 10.26
CA LEU A 403 29.21 4.57 8.99
C LEU A 403 29.67 6.00 8.71
N GLY A 404 28.79 7.00 8.91
CA GLY A 404 29.13 8.41 8.76
C GLY A 404 30.27 8.85 9.69
N ARG A 405 30.26 8.39 10.95
CA ARG A 405 31.38 8.65 11.88
C ARG A 405 32.66 7.91 11.51
N GLY A 406 32.56 6.67 11.02
CA GLY A 406 33.70 5.90 10.55
C GLY A 406 34.42 6.56 9.38
N LEU A 407 33.66 7.14 8.44
CA LEU A 407 34.19 7.90 7.31
C LEU A 407 34.96 9.17 7.74
N LEU A 408 34.55 9.79 8.85
CA LEU A 408 35.19 10.99 9.39
C LEU A 408 36.45 10.71 10.21
N ARG A 409 36.87 9.44 10.36
CA ARG A 409 37.99 9.00 11.23
C ARG A 409 37.87 9.45 12.70
N ASP A 410 36.68 9.84 13.14
CA ASP A 410 36.31 10.14 14.53
C ASP A 410 36.07 8.83 15.32
N VAL A 411 36.99 7.87 15.18
CA VAL A 411 36.88 6.56 15.82
C VAL A 411 37.22 6.68 17.30
N VAL A 412 36.16 6.78 18.10
CA VAL A 412 36.06 6.43 19.52
C VAL A 412 37.00 7.20 20.46
N PRO A 413 36.50 8.14 21.30
CA PRO A 413 37.25 8.59 22.47
C PRO A 413 37.59 7.35 23.32
N PRO A 414 38.84 7.18 23.78
CA PRO A 414 39.32 5.96 24.46
C PRO A 414 38.63 5.64 25.81
N GLU A 415 37.59 6.39 26.19
CA GLU A 415 36.87 6.28 27.45
C GLU A 415 35.45 5.69 27.33
N THR A 416 34.99 5.25 26.15
CA THR A 416 33.69 4.55 26.06
C THR A 416 33.81 3.10 26.53
N LYS A 417 34.15 2.90 27.80
CA LYS A 417 33.75 1.68 28.51
C LYS A 417 32.23 1.72 28.62
N ILE A 418 31.52 0.92 27.81
CA ILE A 418 30.10 0.59 27.98
C ILE A 418 29.95 -0.35 29.20
N SER A 419 30.63 -0.03 30.31
CA SER A 419 30.78 -0.86 31.50
C SER A 419 29.75 -0.50 32.59
N GLY A 420 28.66 0.18 32.22
CA GLY A 420 27.69 0.71 33.19
C GLY A 420 26.22 0.41 32.89
N LEU A 421 25.90 -0.27 31.79
CA LEU A 421 24.55 -0.81 31.60
C LEU A 421 24.53 -2.22 32.20
N VAL A 422 24.17 -2.30 33.49
CA VAL A 422 23.83 -3.58 34.14
C VAL A 422 22.47 -4.03 33.58
N ILE A 423 22.43 -4.38 32.29
CA ILE A 423 21.32 -5.11 31.71
C ILE A 423 21.34 -6.45 32.44
N SER A 424 20.31 -6.71 33.25
CA SER A 424 20.19 -7.98 33.97
C SER A 424 20.33 -9.16 33.00
N PHE A 425 20.86 -10.29 33.46
CA PHE A 425 20.99 -11.49 32.63
C PHE A 425 19.68 -11.84 31.93
N ARG A 426 18.54 -11.66 32.62
CA ARG A 426 17.19 -11.82 32.06
C ARG A 426 16.95 -10.89 30.86
N ALA A 427 17.26 -9.60 30.97
CA ALA A 427 17.08 -8.66 29.86
C ALA A 427 18.01 -8.93 28.66
N ARG A 428 19.24 -9.43 28.89
CA ARG A 428 20.12 -9.89 27.80
C ARG A 428 19.53 -11.08 27.07
N VAL A 429 19.02 -12.06 27.82
CA VAL A 429 18.38 -13.27 27.27
C VAL A 429 17.10 -12.92 26.53
N THR A 430 16.26 -12.02 27.06
CA THR A 430 15.03 -11.57 26.39
C THR A 430 15.35 -10.81 25.10
N LEU A 431 16.38 -9.95 25.10
CA LEU A 431 16.79 -9.21 23.90
C LEU A 431 17.38 -10.14 22.84
N ALA A 432 18.18 -11.14 23.24
CA ALA A 432 18.73 -12.14 22.33
C ALA A 432 17.64 -13.05 21.75
N LEU A 433 16.70 -13.51 22.57
CA LEU A 433 15.54 -14.29 22.12
C LEU A 433 14.65 -13.47 21.19
N PHE A 434 14.35 -12.22 21.55
CA PHE A 434 13.56 -11.33 20.72
C PHE A 434 14.25 -11.08 19.37
N GLY A 435 15.56 -10.81 19.36
CA GLY A 435 16.34 -10.66 18.13
C GLY A 435 16.34 -11.92 17.28
N PHE A 436 16.54 -13.09 17.90
CA PHE A 436 16.49 -14.38 17.22
C PHE A 436 15.10 -14.66 16.61
N PHE A 437 14.02 -14.46 17.37
CA PHE A 437 12.66 -14.67 16.88
C PHE A 437 12.21 -13.63 15.85
N ALA A 438 12.59 -12.36 16.02
CA ALA A 438 12.29 -11.31 15.05
C ALA A 438 13.04 -11.52 13.74
N LEU A 439 14.33 -11.90 13.80
CA LEU A 439 15.13 -12.23 12.63
C LEU A 439 14.63 -13.50 11.95
N ALA A 440 14.30 -14.54 12.72
CA ALA A 440 13.70 -15.76 12.19
C ALA A 440 12.34 -15.48 11.54
N ASN A 441 11.45 -14.70 12.18
CA ASN A 441 10.17 -14.31 11.57
C ASN A 441 10.35 -13.41 10.35
N ALA A 442 11.37 -12.55 10.32
CA ALA A 442 11.67 -11.77 9.13
C ALA A 442 12.13 -12.69 7.99
N LEU A 443 13.09 -13.60 8.23
CA LEU A 443 13.58 -14.54 7.22
C LEU A 443 12.49 -15.51 6.74
N PHE A 444 11.86 -16.23 7.67
CA PHE A 444 10.81 -17.19 7.34
C PHE A 444 9.55 -16.51 6.82
N GLY A 445 9.21 -15.32 7.31
CA GLY A 445 8.13 -14.51 6.76
C GLY A 445 8.40 -14.08 5.32
N THR A 446 9.62 -13.67 4.99
CA THR A 446 10.00 -13.34 3.61
C THR A 446 10.09 -14.57 2.68
N LEU A 447 10.47 -15.74 3.21
CA LEU A 447 10.54 -16.98 2.44
C LEU A 447 9.15 -17.58 2.20
N ALA A 448 8.29 -17.61 3.22
CA ALA A 448 6.93 -18.11 3.11
C ALA A 448 6.07 -17.26 2.16
N TYR A 449 6.34 -15.96 2.07
CA TYR A 449 5.66 -15.03 1.14
C TYR A 449 6.15 -15.13 -0.31
N ARG A 450 7.23 -15.89 -0.57
CA ARG A 450 7.74 -16.17 -1.92
C ARG A 450 7.27 -17.53 -2.45
N THR A 451 6.72 -18.37 -1.57
CA THR A 451 6.30 -19.76 -1.85
C THR A 451 4.78 -19.96 -1.75
N LEU A 452 4.04 -18.91 -1.42
CA LEU A 452 2.58 -18.79 -1.47
C LEU A 452 2.24 -17.62 -2.38
#